data_AF-A0A419A8Y6-F1
#
_entry.id   AF-A0A419A8Y6-F1
#
_cell.length_a   1.000
_cell.length_b   1.000
_cell.length_c   1.000
_cell.angle_alpha   90.00
_cell.angle_beta   90.00
_cell.angle_gamma   90.00
#
_symmetry.space_group_name_H-M   'P 1'
#
loop_
_entity.id
_entity.type
_entity.pdbx_description
1 polymer ?
#
loop_
_entity_poly.entity_id
_entity_poly.type
_entity_poly.pdbx_seq_one_letter_code
_entity_poly.pdbx_strand_id
1 'polypeptide(L)' 'MEIRAMRPSLTVSLPDAPAAVADAMALLSCPDIAARAPEPIRRLAWMIAASRRGVTVRQRHRPANTCGEPR' A
#
# COMPACT_ATOMS: atom_id res chain seq x y z
N MET A 1 18.81 -29.87 10.94
CA MET A 1 17.69 -29.07 11.48
C MET A 1 17.60 -27.79 10.67
N GLU A 2 16.71 -27.76 9.67
CA GLU A 2 16.47 -26.54 8.89
C GLU A 2 15.50 -25.64 9.65
N ILE A 3 15.98 -24.47 10.08
CA ILE A 3 15.14 -23.43 10.69
C ILE A 3 14.36 -22.79 9.53
N ARG A 4 13.17 -23.30 9.24
CA ARG A 4 12.21 -22.61 8.36
C ARG A 4 11.88 -21.27 9.01
N ALA A 5 12.48 -20.20 8.50
CA ALA A 5 12.16 -18.83 8.88
C ALA A 5 10.66 -18.58 8.62
N MET A 6 9.87 -18.64 9.70
CA MET A 6 8.47 -18.26 9.71
C MET A 6 8.44 -16.76 9.44
N ARG A 7 8.28 -16.37 8.18
CA ARG A 7 8.11 -14.96 7.82
C ARG A 7 6.80 -14.49 8.44
N PRO A 8 6.81 -13.57 9.42
CA PRO A 8 5.57 -12.99 9.88
C PRO A 8 4.96 -12.26 8.67
N SER A 9 3.80 -12.72 8.22
CA SER A 9 2.94 -11.90 7.38
C SER A 9 2.48 -10.76 8.28
N LEU A 10 3.27 -9.68 8.33
CA LEU A 10 2.85 -8.39 8.87
C LEU A 10 1.69 -7.93 8.01
N THR A 11 0.50 -8.40 8.36
CA THR A 11 -0.76 -7.92 7.84
C THR A 11 -0.94 -6.58 8.52
N VAL A 12 -0.26 -5.56 7.99
CA VAL A 12 -0.40 -4.19 8.49
C VAL A 12 -1.82 -3.77 8.15
N SER A 13 -2.72 -3.88 9.11
CA SER A 13 -4.05 -3.31 9.02
C SER A 13 -3.88 -1.81 8.86
N LEU A 14 -4.29 -1.29 7.71
CA LEU A 14 -4.27 0.14 7.45
C LEU A 14 -5.16 0.85 8.48
N PRO A 15 -4.86 2.13 8.81
CA PRO A 15 -5.73 2.89 9.68
C PRO A 15 -7.12 2.99 9.05
N ASP A 16 -8.11 2.33 9.67
CA ASP A 16 -9.52 2.39 9.26
C ASP A 16 -10.30 3.47 10.05
N ALA A 17 -9.57 4.31 10.79
CA ALA A 17 -10.16 5.44 11.49
C ALA A 17 -10.82 6.39 10.47
N PRO A 18 -12.08 6.82 10.67
CA PRO A 18 -12.78 7.72 9.76
C PRO A 18 -12.00 9.01 9.43
N ALA A 19 -11.26 9.54 10.42
CA ALA A 19 -10.38 10.69 10.25
C ALA A 19 -9.24 10.42 9.25
N ALA A 20 -8.56 9.27 9.36
CA ALA A 20 -7.47 8.90 8.47
C ALA A 20 -7.94 8.74 7.01
N VAL A 21 -9.16 8.25 6.82
CA VAL A 21 -9.79 8.19 5.49
C VAL A 21 -10.08 9.60 4.96
N ALA A 22 -10.67 10.48 5.78
CA ALA A 22 -10.98 11.85 5.37
C ALA A 22 -9.71 12.61 4.96
N ASP A 23 -8.65 12.49 5.75
CA ASP A 23 -7.35 13.11 5.48
C ASP A 23 -6.72 12.56 4.20
N ALA A 24 -6.77 11.23 4.00
CA ALA A 24 -6.27 10.59 2.79
C ALA A 24 -7.03 11.08 1.55
N MET A 25 -8.36 11.17 1.62
CA MET A 25 -9.18 11.66 0.51
C MET A 25 -8.94 13.14 0.22
N ALA A 26 -8.77 13.97 1.25
CA ALA A 26 -8.45 15.39 1.11
C ALA A 26 -7.07 15.61 0.45
N LEU A 27 -6.08 14.79 0.82
CA LEU A 27 -4.77 14.82 0.18
C LEU A 27 -4.85 14.40 -1.29
N LEU A 28 -5.61 13.35 -1.61
CA LEU A 28 -5.75 12.83 -2.98
C LEU A 28 -6.60 13.73 -3.89
N SER A 29 -7.55 14.49 -3.34
CA SER A 29 -8.40 15.40 -4.11
C SER A 29 -7.72 16.72 -4.48
N CYS A 30 -6.59 17.05 -3.83
CA CYS A 30 -5.90 18.33 -3.98
C CYS A 30 -4.49 18.12 -4.55
N PRO A 31 -4.28 18.31 -5.88
CA PRO A 31 -3.01 18.01 -6.53
C PRO A 31 -1.85 18.85 -5.99
N ASP A 32 -2.08 20.11 -5.62
CA ASP A 32 -1.05 20.99 -5.06
C ASP A 32 -0.56 20.52 -3.68
N ILE A 33 -1.45 19.97 -2.86
CA ILE A 33 -1.13 19.42 -1.53
C ILE A 33 -0.38 18.10 -1.71
N ALA A 34 -0.87 17.24 -2.60
CA ALA A 34 -0.22 15.99 -2.93
C ALA A 34 1.21 16.22 -3.45
N ALA A 35 1.42 17.20 -4.34
CA ALA A 35 2.74 17.50 -4.91
C ALA A 35 3.77 17.95 -3.86
N ARG A 36 3.32 18.59 -2.78
CA ARG A 36 4.17 19.04 -1.67
C ARG A 36 4.43 17.95 -0.63
N ALA A 37 3.61 16.91 -0.59
CA ALA A 37 3.75 15.82 0.37
C ALA A 37 4.89 14.86 -0.02
N PRO A 38 5.65 14.32 0.96
CA PRO A 38 6.61 13.26 0.71
C PRO A 38 5.97 12.04 0.06
N GLU A 39 6.74 11.37 -0.82
CA GLU A 39 6.30 10.14 -1.51
C GLU A 39 5.67 9.08 -0.58
N PRO A 40 6.22 8.78 0.62
CA PRO A 40 5.61 7.82 1.53
C PRO A 40 4.19 8.21 1.98
N ILE A 41 3.92 9.50 2.15
CA ILE A 41 2.62 10.02 2.60
C ILE A 41 1.59 9.88 1.49
N ARG A 42 1.96 10.23 0.25
CA ARG A 42 1.09 10.02 -0.92
C ARG A 42 0.72 8.56 -1.09
N ARG A 43 1.71 7.67 -0.96
CA ARG A 43 1.52 6.22 -1.06
C ARG A 43 0.60 5.70 0.04
N LEU A 44 0.77 6.17 1.28
CA LEU A 44 -0.09 5.81 2.40
C LEU A 44 -1.54 6.27 2.17
N ALA A 45 -1.74 7.52 1.76
CA ALA A 45 -3.07 8.05 1.46
C ALA A 45 -3.77 7.22 0.37
N TRP A 46 -3.04 6.85 -0.69
CA TRP A 46 -3.56 5.97 -1.73
C TRP A 46 -3.93 4.58 -1.20
N MET A 47 -3.08 3.98 -0.35
CA MET A 47 -3.37 2.68 0.27
C MET A 47 -4.63 2.71 1.13
N ILE A 48 -4.82 3.76 1.95
CA ILE A 48 -6.03 3.94 2.77
C ILE A 48 -7.27 4.06 1.88
N ALA A 49 -7.22 4.91 0.84
CA ALA A 49 -8.33 5.09 -0.07
C ALA A 49 -8.68 3.81 -0.87
N ALA A 50 -7.65 3.08 -1.31
CA ALA A 50 -7.80 1.79 -2.01
C ALA A 50 -8.44 0.73 -1.10
N SER A 51 -7.96 0.62 0.15
CA SER A 51 -8.50 -0.33 1.14
C SER A 51 -9.98 -0.08 1.43
N ARG A 52 -10.40 1.19 1.55
CA ARG A 52 -11.83 1.55 1.73
C ARG A 52 -12.72 1.12 0.57
N ARG A 53 -12.17 1.00 -0.64
CA ARG A 53 -12.88 0.50 -1.82
C ARG A 53 -12.78 -1.02 -1.99
N GLY A 54 -12.27 -1.74 -1.00
CA GLY A 54 -12.07 -3.19 -1.05
C GLY A 54 -10.85 -3.63 -1.89
N VAL A 55 -9.98 -2.70 -2.26
CA VAL A 55 -8.75 -3.01 -3.01
C VAL A 55 -7.62 -3.32 -2.05
N THR A 56 -7.24 -4.59 -1.98
CA THR A 56 -6.10 -5.03 -1.18
C THR A 56 -4.80 -4.80 -1.94
N VAL A 57 -4.03 -3.78 -1.51
CA VAL A 57 -2.69 -3.53 -2.03
C VAL A 57 -1.72 -4.57 -1.46
N ARG A 58 -1.41 -5.61 -2.24
CA ARG A 58 -0.41 -6.61 -1.86
C ARG A 58 0.94 -6.25 -2.46
N GLN A 59 1.99 -6.19 -1.62
CA GLN A 59 3.35 -6.23 -2.14
C GLN A 59 3.55 -7.57 -2.86
N ARG A 60 3.97 -7.52 -4.12
CA ARG A 60 4.35 -8.72 -4.85
C ARG A 60 5.70 -9.22 -4.33
N HIS A 61 5.81 -10.52 -4.12
CA HIS A 61 7.08 -11.14 -3.73
C HIS A 61 8.09 -11.21 -4.89
N ARG A 62 7.61 -11.10 -6.14
CA ARG A 62 8.44 -11.02 -7.35
C ARG A 62 8.13 -9.77 -8.20
N PRO A 63 9.13 -9.24 -8.94
CA PRO A 63 8.91 -8.16 -9.90
C PRO A 63 7.89 -8.56 -10.96
N ALA A 64 7.08 -7.61 -11.45
CA ALA A 64 6.08 -7.88 -12.48
C ALA A 64 6.68 -8.35 -13.82
N ASN A 65 7.96 -8.06 -14.06
CA ASN A 65 8.64 -8.30 -15.33
C ASN A 65 9.47 -9.59 -15.35
N THR A 66 9.38 -10.45 -14.32
CA THR A 66 9.90 -11.81 -14.44
C THR A 66 8.87 -12.66 -15.17
N CYS A 67 8.66 -12.38 -16.46
CA CYS A 67 8.14 -13.39 -17.37
C CYS A 67 9.16 -14.51 -17.36
N GLY A 68 8.79 -15.66 -16.78
CA GLY A 68 9.59 -16.86 -16.95
C GLY A 68 9.73 -17.10 -18.45
N GLU A 69 10.96 -17.11 -18.95
CA GLU A 69 11.23 -17.75 -20.23
C GLU A 69 10.66 -19.16 -20.16
N PRO A 70 9.76 -19.55 -21.07
CA PRO A 70 9.44 -20.95 -21.24
C PRO A 70 10.71 -21.63 -21.79
N ARG A 71 11.26 -22.59 -21.04
CA ARG A 71 12.10 -23.65 -21.59
C ARG A 71 11.33 -24.95 -21.53
#